data_AF-A0A0X8KA95-F1
#
_entry.id   AF-A0A0X8KA95-F1
#
_cell.length_a   1.000
_cell.length_b   1.000
_cell.length_c   1.000
_cell.angle_alpha   90.00
_cell.angle_beta   90.00
_cell.angle_gamma   90.00
#
_symmetry.space_group_name_H-M   'P 1'
#
loop_
_entity.id
_entity.type
_entity.pdbx_description
1 polymer ?
#
loop_
_entity_poly.entity_id
_entity_poly.type
_entity_poly.pdbx_seq_one_letter_code
_entity_poly.pdbx_strand_id
1 'polypeptide(L)'
;MDSVEEEIRQKDLRKLLFDLAKTQDILQTSDREKAIYERLERIYYSPPNSQKFHHLYSEIFSILAQITRDPALGNIDILGQNLSLLRANYKPEKQDEMFIDITDCLRKLYDHVNLDIARLNYSKEIFWKASGGEEYIRLHEQMQCTEKNFSEQLNAISTETREKAKKLEIRLRGLQKEYIAILGIFAAIMLSFTAGITFSNSVFQNIDKASIYRLAFVVSLIGVVLINILFGLFYYINHLVRDENKRASAIPLLISNGVLFIIMGMTVCFWYVGEIEGRNIKISEQHISGGIINAIINFFK
;
A
#
# COMPACT_ATOMS: atom_id res chain seq x y z
N MET A 1 -62.78 -16.36 -45.59
CA MET A 1 -62.66 -16.37 -44.11
C MET A 1 -63.24 -15.05 -43.60
N ASP A 2 -63.86 -15.00 -42.43
CA ASP A 2 -64.27 -13.72 -41.85
C ASP A 2 -63.01 -12.93 -41.43
N SER A 3 -62.94 -11.64 -41.79
CA SER A 3 -61.81 -10.76 -41.46
C SER A 3 -61.49 -10.73 -39.96
N VAL A 4 -62.52 -10.92 -39.12
CA VAL A 4 -62.39 -10.97 -37.65
C VAL A 4 -61.70 -12.26 -37.20
N GLU A 5 -62.00 -13.39 -37.84
CA GLU A 5 -61.40 -14.70 -37.51
C GLU A 5 -59.91 -14.74 -37.88
N GLU A 6 -59.55 -14.12 -39.00
CA GLU A 6 -58.15 -13.99 -39.43
C GLU A 6 -57.32 -13.14 -38.45
N GLU A 7 -57.87 -12.02 -37.98
CA GLU A 7 -57.20 -11.15 -37.01
C GLU A 7 -56.96 -11.86 -35.66
N ILE A 8 -57.93 -12.66 -35.19
CA ILE A 8 -57.79 -13.45 -33.95
C ILE A 8 -56.66 -14.49 -34.10
N ARG A 9 -56.66 -15.26 -35.19
CA ARG A 9 -55.62 -16.26 -35.47
C ARG A 9 -54.24 -15.62 -35.58
N GLN A 10 -54.14 -14.45 -36.21
CA GLN A 10 -52.91 -13.69 -36.32
C GLN A 10 -52.39 -13.20 -34.96
N LYS A 11 -53.29 -12.70 -34.10
CA LYS A 11 -52.95 -12.27 -32.73
C LYS A 11 -52.46 -13.44 -31.86
N ASP A 12 -53.07 -14.61 -32.00
CA ASP A 12 -52.66 -15.80 -31.27
C ASP A 12 -51.34 -16.38 -31.75
N LEU A 13 -51.10 -16.37 -33.06
CA LEU A 13 -49.79 -16.70 -33.65
C LEU A 13 -48.71 -15.74 -33.14
N ARG A 14 -48.98 -14.43 -33.11
CA ARG A 14 -48.04 -13.42 -32.60
C ARG A 14 -47.62 -13.71 -31.16
N LYS A 15 -48.58 -13.97 -30.27
CA LYS A 15 -48.30 -14.32 -28.88
C LYS A 15 -47.46 -15.59 -28.79
N LEU A 16 -47.80 -16.61 -29.56
CA LEU A 16 -47.07 -17.87 -29.60
C LEU A 16 -45.61 -17.66 -30.03
N LEU A 17 -45.36 -16.86 -31.05
CA LEU A 17 -44.00 -16.57 -31.51
C LEU A 17 -43.16 -15.84 -30.45
N PHE A 18 -43.75 -14.91 -29.69
CA PHE A 18 -43.07 -14.30 -28.55
C PHE A 18 -42.80 -15.31 -27.43
N ASP A 19 -43.76 -16.18 -27.12
CA ASP A 19 -43.56 -17.21 -26.11
C ASP A 19 -42.39 -18.12 -26.50
N LEU A 20 -42.38 -18.61 -27.76
CA LEU A 20 -41.31 -19.44 -28.32
C LEU A 20 -39.94 -18.74 -28.40
N ALA A 21 -39.88 -17.40 -28.33
CA ALA A 21 -38.62 -16.67 -28.35
C ALA A 21 -37.95 -16.55 -26.96
N LYS A 22 -38.67 -16.76 -25.86
CA LYS A 22 -38.17 -16.45 -24.51
C LYS A 22 -37.16 -17.46 -23.97
N THR A 23 -37.37 -18.76 -24.18
CA THR A 23 -36.53 -19.80 -23.58
C THR A 23 -36.53 -21.06 -24.43
N GLN A 24 -35.41 -21.78 -24.43
CA GLN A 24 -35.27 -23.06 -25.13
C GLN A 24 -35.94 -24.23 -24.37
N ASP A 25 -36.22 -24.03 -23.07
CA ASP A 25 -36.82 -25.04 -22.18
C ASP A 25 -38.31 -25.32 -22.43
N ILE A 26 -38.93 -24.56 -23.32
CA ILE A 26 -40.37 -24.63 -23.58
C ILE A 26 -40.76 -26.01 -24.17
N LEU A 27 -39.82 -26.70 -24.80
CA LEU A 27 -40.01 -28.01 -25.43
C LEU A 27 -39.45 -29.19 -24.61
N GLN A 28 -39.04 -28.97 -23.35
CA GLN A 28 -38.43 -30.04 -22.54
C GLN A 28 -39.42 -31.03 -21.92
N THR A 29 -40.68 -30.63 -21.71
CA THR A 29 -41.71 -31.52 -21.16
C THR A 29 -42.75 -31.87 -22.21
N SER A 30 -43.09 -33.16 -22.28
CA SER A 30 -44.09 -33.68 -23.23
C SER A 30 -45.43 -32.92 -23.16
N ASP A 31 -45.83 -32.47 -21.97
CA ASP A 31 -47.09 -31.74 -21.77
C ASP A 31 -47.06 -30.33 -22.38
N ARG A 32 -45.92 -29.61 -22.28
CA ARG A 32 -45.78 -28.26 -22.84
C ARG A 32 -45.65 -28.30 -24.36
N GLU A 33 -44.92 -29.27 -24.88
CA GLU A 33 -44.79 -29.50 -26.31
C GLU A 33 -46.16 -29.80 -26.93
N LYS A 34 -46.95 -30.70 -26.30
CA LYS A 34 -48.32 -31.00 -26.74
C LYS A 34 -49.23 -29.77 -26.71
N ALA A 35 -49.18 -28.96 -25.65
CA ALA A 35 -49.97 -27.72 -25.56
C ALA A 35 -49.63 -26.72 -26.68
N ILE A 36 -48.38 -26.71 -27.17
CA ILE A 36 -47.98 -25.88 -28.31
C ILE A 36 -48.55 -26.44 -29.61
N TYR A 37 -48.48 -27.75 -29.84
CA TYR A 37 -49.09 -28.36 -31.02
C TYR A 37 -50.61 -28.11 -31.06
N GLU A 38 -51.33 -28.32 -29.96
CA GLU A 38 -52.77 -28.02 -29.86
C GLU A 38 -53.09 -26.54 -30.14
N ARG A 39 -52.19 -25.63 -29.76
CA ARG A 39 -52.34 -24.20 -30.06
C ARG A 39 -52.07 -23.88 -31.53
N LEU A 40 -51.05 -24.50 -32.13
CA LEU A 40 -50.76 -24.37 -33.56
C LEU A 40 -51.87 -24.96 -34.43
N GLU A 41 -52.40 -26.12 -34.04
CA GLU A 41 -53.51 -26.78 -34.72
C GLU A 41 -54.76 -25.90 -34.70
N ARG A 42 -55.11 -25.29 -33.56
CA ARG A 42 -56.21 -24.31 -33.50
C ARG A 42 -56.02 -23.09 -34.40
N ILE A 43 -54.79 -22.63 -34.58
CA ILE A 43 -54.49 -21.47 -35.44
C ILE A 43 -54.61 -21.85 -36.92
N TYR A 44 -54.02 -22.99 -37.32
CA TYR A 44 -53.82 -23.35 -38.72
C TYR A 44 -54.87 -24.30 -39.28
N TYR A 45 -55.63 -25.00 -38.44
CA TYR A 45 -56.68 -25.90 -38.90
C TYR A 45 -57.83 -25.10 -39.55
N SER A 46 -58.22 -25.57 -40.73
CA SER A 46 -59.37 -25.08 -41.47
C SER A 46 -60.14 -26.31 -42.00
N PRO A 47 -61.47 -26.37 -41.85
CA PRO A 47 -62.30 -27.41 -42.45
C PRO A 47 -62.00 -27.61 -43.95
N PRO A 48 -62.21 -28.83 -44.51
CA PRO A 48 -61.85 -29.15 -45.90
C PRO A 48 -62.44 -28.20 -46.96
N ASN A 49 -63.60 -27.59 -46.67
CA ASN A 49 -64.31 -26.67 -47.56
C ASN A 49 -64.13 -25.18 -47.21
N SER A 50 -63.20 -24.83 -46.32
CA SER A 50 -62.91 -23.43 -45.96
C SER A 50 -61.52 -23.00 -46.41
N GLN A 51 -61.33 -21.68 -46.50
CA GLN A 51 -60.04 -21.09 -46.85
C GLN A 51 -59.02 -21.37 -45.73
N LYS A 52 -57.81 -21.80 -46.12
CA LYS A 52 -56.70 -22.01 -45.19
C LYS A 52 -56.22 -20.66 -44.65
N PHE A 53 -55.96 -20.60 -43.35
CA PHE A 53 -55.30 -19.45 -42.75
C PHE A 53 -53.87 -19.31 -43.28
N HIS A 54 -53.52 -18.12 -43.76
CA HIS A 54 -52.17 -17.77 -44.18
C HIS A 54 -51.62 -16.73 -43.22
N HIS A 55 -50.54 -17.06 -42.52
CA HIS A 55 -49.86 -16.08 -41.69
C HIS A 55 -49.29 -14.94 -42.53
N LEU A 56 -49.37 -13.72 -42.01
CA LEU A 56 -48.83 -12.54 -42.68
C LEU A 56 -47.30 -12.47 -42.52
N TYR A 57 -46.57 -12.46 -43.63
CA TYR A 57 -45.10 -12.35 -43.63
C TYR A 57 -44.62 -11.01 -43.05
N SER A 58 -45.35 -9.93 -43.32
CA SER A 58 -45.06 -8.60 -42.75
C SER A 58 -45.14 -8.58 -41.22
N GLU A 59 -46.04 -9.37 -40.63
CA GLU A 59 -46.18 -9.50 -39.19
C GLU A 59 -45.06 -10.35 -38.59
N ILE A 60 -44.64 -11.42 -39.27
CA ILE A 60 -43.49 -12.24 -38.84
C ILE A 60 -42.24 -11.36 -38.76
N PHE A 61 -41.93 -10.61 -39.81
CA PHE A 61 -40.82 -9.68 -39.81
C PHE A 61 -40.93 -8.64 -38.68
N SER A 62 -42.13 -8.07 -38.48
CA SER A 62 -42.38 -7.09 -37.42
C SER A 62 -42.14 -7.65 -36.01
N ILE A 63 -42.50 -8.92 -35.77
CA ILE A 63 -42.25 -9.63 -34.52
C ILE A 63 -40.75 -9.85 -34.33
N LEU A 64 -40.06 -10.38 -35.35
CA LEU A 64 -38.62 -10.60 -35.30
C LEU A 64 -37.86 -9.30 -35.04
N ALA A 65 -38.23 -8.21 -35.72
CA ALA A 65 -37.64 -6.89 -35.51
C ALA A 65 -37.89 -6.34 -34.09
N GLN A 66 -39.04 -6.62 -33.47
CA GLN A 66 -39.31 -6.28 -32.08
C GLN A 66 -38.39 -7.06 -31.13
N ILE A 67 -38.28 -8.38 -31.32
CA ILE A 67 -37.43 -9.26 -30.50
C ILE A 67 -35.95 -8.85 -30.63
N THR A 68 -35.47 -8.49 -31.82
CA THR A 68 -34.09 -8.02 -32.02
C THR A 68 -33.78 -6.71 -31.28
N ARG A 69 -34.78 -5.84 -31.10
CA ARG A 69 -34.60 -4.52 -30.47
C ARG A 69 -34.71 -4.56 -28.95
N ASP A 70 -35.54 -5.46 -28.42
CA ASP A 70 -35.82 -5.58 -27.00
C ASP A 70 -35.49 -6.98 -26.48
N PRO A 71 -34.34 -7.17 -25.80
CA PRO A 71 -33.95 -8.45 -25.21
C PRO A 71 -34.97 -9.03 -24.22
N ALA A 72 -35.84 -8.20 -23.63
CA ALA A 72 -36.89 -8.69 -22.73
C ALA A 72 -37.98 -9.49 -23.45
N LEU A 73 -38.12 -9.32 -24.78
CA LEU A 73 -39.08 -10.05 -25.61
C LEU A 73 -38.58 -11.43 -26.04
N GLY A 74 -37.30 -11.74 -25.81
CA GLY A 74 -36.69 -13.03 -26.14
C GLY A 74 -35.53 -12.91 -27.12
N ASN A 75 -35.21 -14.02 -27.78
CA ASN A 75 -34.12 -14.12 -28.75
C ASN A 75 -34.61 -14.80 -30.04
N ILE A 76 -34.32 -14.20 -31.19
CA ILE A 76 -34.75 -14.70 -32.51
C ILE A 76 -34.10 -16.04 -32.87
N ASP A 77 -32.88 -16.32 -32.41
CA ASP A 77 -32.20 -17.59 -32.61
C ASP A 77 -32.87 -18.71 -31.81
N ILE A 78 -33.32 -18.41 -30.58
CA ILE A 78 -34.11 -19.34 -29.75
C ILE A 78 -35.44 -19.66 -30.44
N LEU A 79 -36.12 -18.65 -30.97
CA LEU A 79 -37.35 -18.83 -31.74
C LEU A 79 -37.13 -19.73 -32.96
N GLY A 80 -36.08 -19.48 -33.75
CA GLY A 80 -35.72 -20.28 -34.91
C GLY A 80 -35.44 -21.74 -34.55
N GLN A 81 -34.69 -21.98 -33.47
CA GLN A 81 -34.41 -23.33 -32.96
C GLN A 81 -35.68 -24.05 -32.50
N ASN A 82 -36.52 -23.38 -31.71
CA ASN A 82 -37.78 -23.94 -31.22
C ASN A 82 -38.73 -24.30 -32.36
N LEU A 83 -38.86 -23.44 -33.37
CA LEU A 83 -39.65 -23.75 -34.57
C LEU A 83 -39.05 -24.90 -35.40
N SER A 84 -37.72 -25.01 -35.45
CA SER A 84 -37.05 -26.15 -36.11
C SER A 84 -37.42 -27.47 -35.44
N LEU A 85 -37.40 -27.50 -34.11
CA LEU A 85 -37.73 -28.68 -33.30
C LEU A 85 -39.20 -29.05 -33.45
N LEU A 86 -40.11 -28.07 -33.32
CA LEU A 86 -41.54 -28.27 -33.54
C LEU A 86 -41.83 -28.85 -34.93
N ARG A 87 -41.18 -28.31 -35.98
CA ARG A 87 -41.34 -28.81 -37.35
C ARG A 87 -40.84 -30.25 -37.49
N ALA A 88 -39.71 -30.58 -36.88
CA ALA A 88 -39.09 -31.90 -37.00
C ALA A 88 -39.88 -33.00 -36.27
N ASN A 89 -40.52 -32.65 -35.14
CA ASN A 89 -41.17 -33.61 -34.26
C ASN A 89 -42.69 -33.71 -34.44
N TYR A 90 -43.31 -32.79 -35.18
CA TYR A 90 -44.76 -32.81 -35.42
C TYR A 90 -45.20 -34.08 -36.16
N LYS A 91 -46.25 -34.72 -35.65
CA LYS A 91 -46.93 -35.84 -36.28
C LYS A 91 -48.43 -35.55 -36.29
N PRO A 92 -49.11 -35.65 -37.45
CA PRO A 92 -50.55 -35.46 -37.49
C PRO A 92 -51.25 -36.58 -36.72
N GLU A 93 -52.08 -36.21 -35.76
CA GLU A 93 -52.89 -37.13 -34.95
C GLU A 93 -54.37 -37.03 -35.32
N LYS A 94 -55.12 -38.11 -35.11
CA LYS A 94 -56.58 -38.11 -35.21
C LYS A 94 -57.15 -37.65 -33.88
N GLN A 95 -57.91 -36.57 -33.89
CA GLN A 95 -58.63 -36.05 -32.73
C GLN A 95 -60.13 -36.13 -33.03
N ASP A 96 -60.90 -36.84 -32.20
CA ASP A 96 -62.36 -36.97 -32.30
C ASP A 96 -62.88 -37.24 -33.73
N GLU A 97 -62.33 -38.28 -34.38
CA GLU A 97 -62.64 -38.70 -35.77
C GLU A 97 -62.21 -37.73 -36.90
N MET A 98 -61.62 -36.58 -36.56
CA MET A 98 -61.12 -35.58 -37.51
C MET A 98 -59.59 -35.67 -37.68
N PHE A 99 -59.12 -35.69 -38.93
CA PHE A 99 -57.68 -35.73 -39.25
C PHE A 99 -57.16 -34.30 -39.41
N ILE A 100 -56.35 -33.84 -38.45
CA ILE A 100 -55.74 -32.51 -38.45
C ILE A 100 -54.29 -32.66 -38.93
N ASP A 101 -53.94 -31.97 -40.02
CA ASP A 101 -52.58 -31.92 -40.55
C ASP A 101 -52.18 -30.49 -40.88
N ILE A 102 -51.27 -29.94 -40.08
CA ILE A 102 -50.69 -28.60 -40.25
C ILE A 102 -49.24 -28.63 -40.75
N THR A 103 -48.74 -29.77 -41.23
CA THR A 103 -47.33 -29.96 -41.60
C THR A 103 -46.84 -28.93 -42.62
N ASP A 104 -47.61 -28.64 -43.67
CA ASP A 104 -47.25 -27.64 -44.67
C ASP A 104 -47.24 -26.21 -44.12
N CYS A 105 -48.17 -25.90 -43.20
CA CYS A 105 -48.23 -24.61 -42.53
C CYS A 105 -47.02 -24.38 -41.62
N LEU A 106 -46.63 -25.40 -40.85
CA LEU A 106 -45.47 -25.35 -39.96
C LEU A 106 -44.16 -25.26 -40.74
N ARG A 107 -44.06 -25.97 -41.87
CA ARG A 107 -42.93 -25.85 -42.80
C ARG A 107 -42.80 -24.43 -43.34
N LYS A 108 -43.89 -23.82 -43.81
CA LYS A 108 -43.91 -22.44 -44.30
C LYS A 108 -43.54 -21.44 -43.20
N LEU A 109 -44.11 -21.59 -42.01
CA LEU A 109 -43.81 -20.70 -40.88
C LEU A 109 -42.33 -20.73 -40.53
N TYR A 110 -41.76 -21.92 -40.38
CA TYR A 110 -40.33 -22.09 -40.12
C TYR A 110 -39.47 -21.47 -41.22
N ASP A 111 -39.82 -21.71 -42.49
CA ASP A 111 -39.05 -21.21 -43.63
C ASP A 111 -39.01 -19.67 -43.66
N HIS A 112 -40.16 -19.01 -43.47
CA HIS A 112 -40.25 -17.55 -43.42
C HIS A 112 -39.54 -16.95 -42.22
N VAL A 113 -39.73 -17.52 -41.03
CA VAL A 113 -39.03 -17.06 -39.82
C VAL A 113 -37.52 -17.18 -40.01
N ASN A 114 -37.03 -18.32 -40.51
CA ASN A 114 -35.60 -18.54 -40.68
C ASN A 114 -35.00 -17.64 -41.78
N LEU A 115 -35.74 -17.41 -42.88
CA LEU A 115 -35.34 -16.47 -43.93
C LEU A 115 -35.21 -15.04 -43.40
N ASP A 116 -36.18 -14.58 -42.61
CA ASP A 116 -36.14 -13.22 -42.06
C ASP A 116 -35.11 -13.07 -40.92
N ILE A 117 -34.84 -14.12 -40.14
CA ILE A 117 -33.69 -14.14 -39.21
C ILE A 117 -32.38 -13.95 -39.98
N ALA A 118 -32.18 -14.69 -41.08
CA ALA A 118 -30.98 -14.53 -41.91
C ALA A 118 -30.85 -13.12 -42.49
N ARG A 119 -31.95 -12.50 -42.94
CA ARG A 119 -31.98 -11.11 -43.44
C ARG A 119 -31.65 -10.10 -42.34
N LEU A 120 -32.22 -10.25 -41.15
CA LEU A 120 -31.94 -9.38 -40.02
C LEU A 120 -30.47 -9.46 -39.59
N ASN A 121 -29.92 -10.67 -39.53
CA ASN A 121 -28.51 -10.88 -39.20
C ASN A 121 -27.58 -10.26 -40.26
N TYR A 122 -27.87 -10.46 -41.56
CA TYR A 122 -27.11 -9.83 -42.63
C TYR A 122 -27.15 -8.30 -42.58
N SER A 123 -28.33 -7.72 -42.32
CA SER A 123 -28.49 -6.27 -42.17
C SER A 123 -27.73 -5.74 -40.96
N LYS A 124 -27.75 -6.47 -39.84
CA LYS A 124 -26.99 -6.14 -38.62
C LYS A 124 -25.48 -6.10 -38.89
N GLU A 125 -24.94 -7.07 -39.62
CA GLU A 125 -23.53 -7.12 -40.01
C GLU A 125 -23.13 -5.94 -40.92
N ILE A 126 -23.98 -5.59 -41.89
CA ILE A 126 -23.74 -4.41 -42.74
C ILE A 126 -23.75 -3.14 -41.90
N PHE A 127 -24.77 -2.97 -41.06
CA PHE A 127 -24.87 -1.80 -40.20
C PHE A 127 -23.68 -1.69 -39.26
N TRP A 128 -23.27 -2.80 -38.64
CA TRP A 128 -22.10 -2.88 -37.77
C TRP A 128 -20.81 -2.42 -38.48
N LYS A 129 -20.59 -2.89 -39.72
CA LYS A 129 -19.44 -2.46 -40.53
C LYS A 129 -19.53 -0.99 -40.96
N ALA A 130 -20.72 -0.54 -41.38
CA ALA A 130 -20.94 0.84 -41.81
C ALA A 130 -20.86 1.84 -40.64
N SER A 131 -21.24 1.43 -39.43
CA SER A 131 -21.17 2.25 -38.23
C SER A 131 -19.79 2.25 -37.56
N GLY A 132 -18.78 1.60 -38.16
CA GLY A 132 -17.43 1.54 -37.61
C GLY A 132 -17.27 0.64 -36.38
N GLY A 133 -18.12 -0.36 -36.20
CA GLY A 133 -18.07 -1.25 -35.03
C GLY A 133 -16.74 -2.01 -34.88
N GLU A 134 -16.09 -2.38 -36.00
CA GLU A 134 -14.75 -2.96 -35.97
C GLU A 134 -13.69 -1.98 -35.45
N GLU A 135 -13.81 -0.69 -35.81
CA GLU A 135 -12.92 0.36 -35.32
C GLU A 135 -13.14 0.62 -33.83
N TYR A 136 -14.40 0.58 -33.38
CA TYR A 136 -14.73 0.63 -31.94
C TYR A 136 -14.04 -0.49 -31.15
N ILE A 137 -14.09 -1.74 -31.63
CA ILE A 137 -13.42 -2.88 -30.96
C ILE A 137 -11.91 -2.62 -30.88
N ARG A 138 -11.26 -2.23 -31.99
CA ARG A 138 -9.82 -1.95 -32.01
C ARG A 138 -9.43 -0.82 -31.07
N LEU A 139 -10.19 0.26 -31.07
CA LEU A 139 -9.96 1.40 -30.17
C LEU A 139 -10.10 0.98 -28.71
N HIS A 140 -11.11 0.16 -28.40
CA HIS A 140 -11.33 -0.36 -27.05
C HIS A 140 -10.19 -1.29 -26.60
N GLU A 141 -9.72 -2.19 -27.45
CA GLU A 141 -8.55 -3.04 -27.18
C GLU A 141 -7.27 -2.21 -26.97
N GLN A 142 -7.04 -1.21 -27.83
CA GLN A 142 -5.89 -0.32 -27.72
C GLN A 142 -5.94 0.51 -26.42
N MET A 143 -7.13 0.97 -26.03
CA MET A 143 -7.34 1.69 -24.76
C MET A 143 -6.99 0.78 -23.57
N GLN A 144 -7.47 -0.46 -23.54
CA GLN A 144 -7.13 -1.41 -22.48
C GLN A 144 -5.63 -1.70 -22.40
N CYS A 145 -4.96 -1.90 -23.54
CA CYS A 145 -3.51 -2.07 -23.57
C CYS A 145 -2.78 -0.82 -23.04
N THR A 146 -3.26 0.37 -23.40
CA THR A 146 -2.67 1.64 -22.95
C THR A 146 -2.85 1.82 -21.44
N GLU A 147 -4.03 1.52 -20.88
CA GLU A 147 -4.28 1.56 -19.45
C GLU A 147 -3.37 0.59 -18.67
N LYS A 148 -3.19 -0.63 -19.20
CA LYS A 148 -2.29 -1.61 -18.60
C LYS A 148 -0.84 -1.11 -18.58
N ASN A 149 -0.34 -0.61 -19.72
CA ASN A 149 1.01 -0.07 -19.81
C ASN A 149 1.22 1.13 -18.86
N PHE A 150 0.21 1.99 -18.72
CA PHE A 150 0.26 3.13 -17.80
C PHE A 150 0.31 2.69 -16.34
N SER A 151 -0.50 1.69 -15.96
CA SER A 151 -0.48 1.09 -14.63
C SER A 151 0.87 0.46 -14.30
N GLU A 152 1.48 -0.27 -15.24
CA GLU A 152 2.81 -0.85 -15.08
C GLU A 152 3.89 0.23 -14.88
N GLN A 153 3.86 1.31 -15.68
CA GLN A 153 4.78 2.44 -15.52
C GLN A 153 4.61 3.16 -14.17
N LEU A 154 3.37 3.39 -13.72
CA LEU A 154 3.10 3.99 -12.42
C LEU A 154 3.64 3.13 -11.28
N ASN A 155 3.48 1.81 -11.36
CA ASN A 155 4.03 0.89 -10.37
C ASN A 155 5.56 0.92 -10.35
N ALA A 156 6.20 0.95 -11.51
CA ALA A 156 7.66 1.10 -11.61
C ALA A 156 8.16 2.42 -10.99
N ILE A 157 7.51 3.55 -11.28
CA ILE A 157 7.86 4.86 -10.70
C ILE A 157 7.65 4.86 -9.18
N SER A 158 6.53 4.29 -8.70
CA SER A 158 6.22 4.20 -7.27
C SER A 158 7.26 3.39 -6.51
N THR A 159 7.64 2.23 -7.05
CA THR A 159 8.69 1.38 -6.45
C THR A 159 10.06 2.06 -6.44
N GLU A 160 10.47 2.69 -7.55
CA GLU A 160 11.72 3.43 -7.61
C GLU A 160 11.74 4.61 -6.60
N THR A 161 10.64 5.34 -6.51
CA THR A 161 10.48 6.46 -5.57
C THR A 161 10.57 5.98 -4.13
N ARG A 162 9.93 4.86 -3.81
CA ARG A 162 9.98 4.24 -2.47
C ARG A 162 11.39 3.79 -2.11
N GLU A 163 12.12 3.20 -3.05
CA GLU A 163 13.51 2.80 -2.84
C GLU A 163 14.44 4.01 -2.63
N LYS A 164 14.27 5.09 -3.41
CA LYS A 164 14.98 6.36 -3.20
C LYS A 164 14.67 6.97 -1.84
N ALA A 165 13.40 6.96 -1.42
CA ALA A 165 12.97 7.46 -0.11
C ALA A 165 13.61 6.67 1.04
N LYS A 166 13.62 5.33 0.98
CA LYS A 166 14.32 4.49 1.97
C LYS A 166 15.82 4.78 2.02
N LYS A 167 16.48 4.88 0.87
CA LYS A 167 17.91 5.20 0.80
C LYS A 167 18.21 6.57 1.41
N LEU A 168 17.35 7.55 1.17
CA LEU A 168 17.44 8.87 1.78
C LEU A 168 17.25 8.80 3.30
N GLU A 169 16.25 8.07 3.78
CA GLU A 169 16.01 7.88 5.21
C GLU A 169 17.22 7.27 5.93
N ILE A 170 17.84 6.23 5.34
CA ILE A 170 19.05 5.61 5.88
C ILE A 170 20.19 6.64 5.95
N ARG A 171 20.39 7.44 4.90
CA ARG A 171 21.41 8.51 4.89
C ARG A 171 21.13 9.57 5.96
N LEU A 172 19.87 9.99 6.12
CA LEU A 172 19.47 10.97 7.13
C LEU A 172 19.71 10.45 8.55
N ARG A 173 19.41 9.18 8.83
CA ARG A 173 19.73 8.56 10.12
C ARG A 173 21.25 8.52 10.37
N GLY A 174 22.05 8.25 9.34
CA GLY A 174 23.51 8.34 9.41
C GLY A 174 24.00 9.75 9.77
N LEU A 175 23.51 10.76 9.05
CA LEU A 175 23.83 12.17 9.32
C LEU A 175 23.37 12.63 10.71
N GLN A 176 22.21 12.16 11.18
CA GLN A 176 21.74 12.46 12.53
C GLN A 176 22.68 11.89 13.60
N LYS A 177 23.19 10.67 13.41
CA LYS A 177 24.19 10.04 14.30
C LYS A 177 25.49 10.84 14.33
N GLU A 178 25.99 11.23 13.15
CA GLU A 178 27.18 12.09 13.02
C GLU A 178 26.99 13.47 13.67
N TYR A 179 25.82 14.09 13.49
CA TYR A 179 25.49 15.38 14.10
C TYR A 179 25.47 15.31 15.63
N ILE A 180 24.80 14.30 16.21
CA ILE A 180 24.78 14.11 17.67
C ILE A 180 26.20 13.87 18.19
N ALA A 181 27.03 13.13 17.47
CA ALA A 181 28.43 12.94 17.84
C ALA A 181 29.24 14.24 17.83
N ILE A 182 29.14 15.06 16.77
CA ILE A 182 29.81 16.37 16.70
C ILE A 182 29.36 17.26 17.86
N LEU A 183 28.06 17.29 18.16
CA LEU A 183 27.51 18.05 19.27
C LEU A 183 28.05 17.55 20.62
N GLY A 184 28.14 16.24 20.81
CA GLY A 184 28.74 15.63 22.00
C GLY A 184 30.20 16.01 22.19
N ILE A 185 31.01 15.95 21.12
CA ILE A 185 32.42 16.38 21.14
C ILE A 185 32.52 17.85 21.52
N PHE A 186 31.69 18.71 20.91
CA PHE A 186 31.69 20.14 21.22
C PHE A 186 31.33 20.41 22.68
N ALA A 187 30.28 19.77 23.21
CA ALA A 187 29.87 19.89 24.60
C ALA A 187 30.98 19.43 25.57
N ALA A 188 31.68 18.33 25.25
CA ALA A 188 32.79 17.82 26.04
C ALA A 188 33.93 18.85 26.13
N ILE A 189 34.33 19.38 24.97
CA ILE A 189 35.39 20.39 24.88
C ILE A 189 35.00 21.64 25.68
N MET A 190 33.79 22.16 25.49
CA MET A 190 33.30 23.34 26.21
C MET A 190 33.24 23.13 27.73
N LEU A 191 32.78 21.96 28.18
CA LEU A 191 32.71 21.60 29.59
C LEU A 191 34.11 21.48 30.20
N SER A 192 35.05 20.79 29.51
CA SER A 192 36.45 20.70 29.95
C SER A 192 37.09 22.07 30.12
N PHE A 193 36.92 22.97 29.15
CA PHE A 193 37.49 24.32 29.22
C PHE A 193 36.89 25.14 30.35
N THR A 194 35.56 25.17 30.46
CA THR A 194 34.86 25.96 31.48
C THR A 194 35.17 25.45 32.89
N ALA A 195 35.16 24.13 33.09
CA ALA A 195 35.55 23.51 34.35
C ALA A 195 37.02 23.80 34.67
N GLY A 196 37.93 23.58 33.72
CA GLY A 196 39.37 23.82 33.88
C GLY A 196 39.68 25.26 34.32
N ILE A 197 39.07 26.25 33.67
CA ILE A 197 39.25 27.67 34.02
C ILE A 197 38.66 27.98 35.40
N THR A 198 37.44 27.50 35.68
CA THR A 198 36.74 27.78 36.95
C THR A 198 37.47 27.19 38.16
N PHE A 199 37.97 25.96 38.03
CA PHE A 199 38.77 25.33 39.09
C PHE A 199 40.14 25.99 39.22
N SER A 200 40.81 26.33 38.12
CA SER A 200 42.09 27.04 38.18
C SER A 200 41.95 28.37 38.93
N ASN A 201 40.91 29.16 38.62
CA ASN A 201 40.62 30.41 39.32
C ASN A 201 40.35 30.18 40.81
N SER A 202 39.54 29.17 41.16
CA SER A 202 39.27 28.82 42.55
C SER A 202 40.54 28.44 43.33
N VAL A 203 41.48 27.72 42.70
CA VAL A 203 42.76 27.35 43.31
C VAL A 203 43.63 28.59 43.52
N PHE A 204 43.78 29.45 42.51
CA PHE A 204 44.57 30.67 42.63
C PHE A 204 44.02 31.63 43.68
N GLN A 205 42.71 31.73 43.84
CA GLN A 205 42.07 32.59 44.85
C GLN A 205 42.22 32.11 46.30
N ASN A 206 42.58 30.84 46.50
CA ASN A 206 42.71 30.22 47.82
C ASN A 206 44.14 29.75 48.14
N ILE A 207 45.10 30.05 47.25
CA ILE A 207 46.49 29.59 47.39
C ILE A 207 47.22 30.22 48.58
N ASP A 208 46.80 31.41 48.99
CA ASP A 208 47.34 32.17 50.12
C ASP A 208 46.62 31.86 51.45
N LYS A 209 45.35 31.45 51.39
CA LYS A 209 44.50 31.21 52.56
C LYS A 209 44.55 29.78 53.09
N ALA A 210 44.71 28.79 52.22
CA ALA A 210 44.69 27.39 52.58
C ALA A 210 46.12 26.85 52.77
N SER A 211 46.31 25.96 53.75
CA SER A 211 47.56 25.19 53.85
C SER A 211 47.81 24.43 52.54
N ILE A 212 49.06 24.46 52.06
CA ILE A 212 49.46 23.87 50.79
C ILE A 212 49.07 22.38 50.68
N TYR A 213 49.08 21.65 51.80
CA TYR A 213 48.68 20.24 51.85
C TYR A 213 47.17 20.05 51.67
N ARG A 214 46.35 20.90 52.31
CA ARG A 214 44.88 20.84 52.19
C ARG A 214 44.44 21.25 50.79
N LEU A 215 45.07 22.28 50.24
CA LEU A 215 44.81 22.74 48.87
C LEU A 215 45.17 21.66 47.85
N ALA A 216 46.39 21.09 47.94
CA ALA A 216 46.83 20.04 47.02
C ALA A 216 45.93 18.80 47.06
N PHE A 217 45.51 18.38 48.26
CA PHE A 217 44.60 17.24 48.43
C PHE A 217 43.24 17.49 47.76
N VAL A 218 42.62 18.65 47.99
CA VAL A 218 41.32 18.98 47.40
C VAL A 218 41.41 19.15 45.88
N VAL A 219 42.49 19.74 45.37
CA VAL A 219 42.73 19.86 43.92
C VAL A 219 42.90 18.51 43.26
N SER A 220 43.67 17.60 43.87
CA SER A 220 43.80 16.22 43.37
C SER A 220 42.47 15.47 43.40
N LEU A 221 41.66 15.63 44.45
CA LEU A 221 40.33 15.03 44.54
C LEU A 221 39.39 15.52 43.41
N ILE A 222 39.35 16.83 43.16
CA ILE A 222 38.57 17.42 42.08
C ILE A 222 39.08 16.94 40.71
N GLY A 223 40.41 16.84 40.54
CA GLY A 223 41.03 16.32 39.33
C GLY A 223 40.58 14.88 39.01
N VAL A 224 40.51 14.00 40.02
CA VAL A 224 40.01 12.62 39.84
C VAL A 224 38.56 12.62 39.36
N VAL A 225 37.69 13.43 39.98
CA VAL A 225 36.28 13.51 39.57
C VAL A 225 36.16 14.02 38.13
N LEU A 226 36.89 15.08 37.77
CA LEU A 226 36.84 15.66 36.42
C LEU A 226 37.35 14.73 35.33
N ILE A 227 38.48 14.06 35.55
CA ILE A 227 39.04 13.14 34.56
C ILE A 227 38.09 11.95 34.32
N ASN A 228 37.43 11.45 35.37
CA ASN A 228 36.42 10.40 35.23
C ASN A 228 35.19 10.85 34.43
N ILE A 229 34.67 12.06 34.69
CA ILE A 229 33.54 12.62 33.93
C ILE A 229 33.93 12.84 32.46
N LEU A 230 35.10 13.41 32.19
CA LEU A 230 35.58 13.64 30.83
C LEU A 230 35.82 12.34 30.07
N PHE A 231 36.41 11.33 30.72
CA PHE A 231 36.57 10.01 30.13
C PHE A 231 35.21 9.35 29.84
N GLY A 232 34.24 9.44 30.75
CA GLY A 232 32.89 8.92 30.53
C GLY A 232 32.22 9.56 29.31
N LEU A 233 32.38 10.88 29.14
CA LEU A 233 31.84 11.61 28.00
C LEU A 233 32.53 11.23 26.69
N PHE A 234 33.87 11.16 26.65
CA PHE A 234 34.59 10.70 25.46
C PHE A 234 34.35 9.23 25.13
N TYR A 235 34.20 8.37 26.14
CA TYR A 235 33.84 6.97 25.97
C TYR A 235 32.45 6.84 25.34
N TYR A 236 31.47 7.59 25.85
CA TYR A 236 30.12 7.62 25.30
C TYR A 236 30.09 8.14 23.85
N ILE A 237 30.81 9.22 23.55
CA ILE A 237 30.96 9.75 22.18
C ILE A 237 31.60 8.71 21.27
N ASN A 238 32.69 8.07 21.69
CA ASN A 238 33.38 7.06 20.90
C ASN A 238 32.49 5.82 20.65
N HIS A 239 31.66 5.44 21.63
CA HIS A 239 30.65 4.40 21.46
C HIS A 239 29.53 4.81 20.50
N LEU A 240 29.11 6.08 20.52
CA LEU A 240 28.10 6.59 19.59
C LEU A 240 28.64 6.65 18.15
N VAL A 241 29.93 6.94 17.95
CA VAL A 241 30.53 7.08 16.61
C VAL A 241 30.97 5.74 16.01
N ARG A 242 31.50 4.82 16.82
CA ARG A 242 32.15 3.60 16.33
C ARG A 242 31.23 2.40 16.46
N ASP A 243 31.00 1.69 15.35
CA ASP A 243 30.27 0.42 15.38
C ASP A 243 31.00 -0.64 16.22
N GLU A 244 30.20 -1.53 16.80
CA GLU A 244 30.33 -2.27 18.07
C GLU A 244 31.59 -3.14 18.27
N ASN A 245 32.52 -3.21 17.32
CA ASN A 245 33.56 -4.26 17.27
C ASN A 245 34.92 -3.92 17.88
N LYS A 246 35.10 -2.76 18.53
CA LYS A 246 36.36 -2.44 19.24
C LYS A 246 36.07 -1.88 20.63
N ARG A 247 36.28 -2.70 21.66
CA ARG A 247 36.23 -2.29 23.07
C ARG A 247 37.23 -1.15 23.28
N ALA A 248 36.74 0.01 23.70
CA ALA A 248 37.61 1.09 24.13
C ALA A 248 38.35 0.62 25.38
N SER A 249 39.67 0.65 25.33
CA SER A 249 40.51 0.22 26.44
C SER A 249 40.42 1.23 27.58
N ALA A 250 40.09 0.76 28.79
CA ALA A 250 40.06 1.58 30.01
C ALA A 250 41.46 1.89 30.58
N ILE A 251 42.52 1.40 29.92
CA ILE A 251 43.92 1.58 30.35
C ILE A 251 44.30 3.06 30.56
N PRO A 252 43.92 4.03 29.69
CA PRO A 252 44.30 5.44 29.88
C PRO A 252 43.70 6.06 31.15
N LEU A 253 42.44 5.72 31.48
CA LEU A 253 41.79 6.19 32.70
C LEU A 253 42.47 5.62 33.94
N LEU A 254 42.83 4.34 33.90
CA LEU A 254 43.44 3.67 35.04
C LEU A 254 44.83 4.25 35.34
N ILE A 255 45.61 4.59 34.30
CA ILE A 255 46.89 5.28 34.44
C ILE A 255 46.68 6.68 35.02
N SER A 256 45.76 7.48 34.46
CA SER A 256 45.54 8.86 34.90
C SER A 256 45.06 8.95 36.35
N ASN A 257 44.12 8.10 36.76
CA ASN A 257 43.65 8.04 38.14
C ASN A 257 44.74 7.54 39.08
N GLY A 258 45.54 6.55 38.65
CA GLY A 258 46.67 6.05 39.43
C GLY A 258 47.69 7.13 39.78
N VAL A 259 48.05 7.99 38.81
CA VAL A 259 48.95 9.13 39.04
C VAL A 259 48.38 10.11 40.08
N LEU A 260 47.09 10.45 39.99
CA LEU A 260 46.45 11.35 40.94
C LEU A 260 46.34 10.76 42.35
N PHE A 261 46.06 9.46 42.47
CA PHE A 261 46.07 8.77 43.77
C PHE A 261 47.48 8.73 44.39
N ILE A 262 48.53 8.57 43.58
CA ILE A 262 49.93 8.65 44.05
C ILE A 262 50.24 10.06 44.58
N ILE A 263 49.84 11.11 43.86
CA ILE A 263 50.00 12.51 44.31
C ILE A 263 49.25 12.74 45.63
N MET A 264 48.00 12.27 45.72
CA MET A 264 47.19 12.38 46.93
C MET A 264 47.85 11.65 48.12
N GLY A 265 48.37 10.44 47.90
CA GLY A 265 49.12 9.68 48.90
C GLY A 265 50.38 10.41 49.37
N MET A 266 51.17 10.97 48.45
CA MET A 266 52.34 11.78 48.79
C MET A 266 51.98 13.01 49.63
N THR A 267 50.90 13.72 49.30
CA THR A 267 50.47 14.89 50.11
C THR A 267 50.10 14.52 51.54
N VAL A 268 49.46 13.36 51.75
CA VAL A 268 49.11 12.86 53.08
C VAL A 268 50.35 12.37 53.83
N CYS A 269 51.28 11.69 53.16
CA CYS A 269 52.56 11.29 53.76
C CYS A 269 53.39 12.50 54.19
N PHE A 270 53.53 13.53 53.35
CA PHE A 270 54.26 14.75 53.72
C PHE A 270 53.58 15.51 54.85
N TRP A 271 52.25 15.48 54.93
CA TRP A 271 51.53 16.02 56.07
C TRP A 271 51.84 15.25 57.36
N TYR A 272 51.86 13.91 57.31
CA TYR A 272 52.15 13.06 58.48
C TYR A 272 53.60 13.15 58.97
N VAL A 273 54.57 13.34 58.05
CA VAL A 273 56.00 13.52 58.41
C VAL A 273 56.28 14.92 58.99
N GLY A 274 55.36 15.88 58.84
CA GLY A 274 55.45 17.19 59.50
C GLY A 274 56.59 18.09 58.99
N GLU A 275 57.18 17.81 57.82
CA GLU A 275 58.37 18.53 57.33
C GLU A 275 58.14 20.04 57.14
N ILE A 276 56.94 20.48 56.76
CA ILE A 276 56.66 21.90 56.54
C ILE A 276 56.37 22.64 57.85
N GLU A 277 55.77 21.99 58.86
CA GLU A 277 55.60 22.61 60.19
C GLU A 277 56.96 22.77 60.90
N GLY A 278 57.85 21.77 60.77
CA GLY A 278 59.25 21.89 61.23
C GLY A 278 60.05 22.99 60.51
N ARG A 279 59.80 23.20 59.20
CA ARG A 279 60.39 24.33 58.44
C ARG A 279 59.82 25.68 58.87
N ASN A 280 58.51 25.81 59.06
CA ASN A 280 57.89 27.06 59.49
C ASN A 280 58.34 27.47 60.90
N ILE A 281 58.53 26.52 61.82
CA ILE A 281 59.09 26.77 63.16
C ILE A 281 60.53 27.25 63.06
N LYS A 282 61.39 26.59 62.26
CA LYS A 282 62.80 27.03 62.06
C LYS A 282 62.92 28.44 61.46
N ILE A 283 62.05 28.78 60.50
CA ILE A 283 62.04 30.13 59.90
C ILE A 283 61.57 31.18 60.91
N SER A 284 60.55 30.86 61.73
CA SER A 284 60.09 31.72 62.84
C SER A 284 61.18 31.95 63.89
N GLU A 285 61.89 30.90 64.31
CA GLU A 285 63.00 30.99 65.26
C GLU A 285 64.17 31.82 64.72
N GLN A 286 64.49 31.70 63.43
CA GLN A 286 65.51 32.54 62.78
C GLN A 286 65.07 34.02 62.72
N HIS A 287 63.80 34.30 62.47
CA HIS A 287 63.27 35.67 62.45
C HIS A 287 63.26 36.31 63.84
N ILE A 288 62.91 35.54 64.88
CA ILE A 288 62.94 35.99 66.28
C ILE A 288 64.39 36.20 66.74
N SER A 289 65.30 35.28 66.43
CA SER A 289 66.72 35.40 66.76
C SER A 289 67.37 36.60 66.08
N GLY A 290 67.09 36.84 64.79
CA GLY A 290 67.53 38.02 64.05
C GLY A 290 66.93 39.33 64.60
N GLY A 291 65.67 39.31 65.03
CA GLY A 291 65.02 40.45 65.69
C GLY A 291 65.65 40.79 67.04
N ILE A 292 65.99 39.79 67.86
CA ILE A 292 66.68 39.98 69.14
C ILE A 292 68.09 40.51 68.93
N ILE A 293 68.84 39.98 67.95
CA ILE A 293 70.18 40.48 67.61
C ILE A 293 70.13 41.96 67.16
N ASN A 294 69.16 42.34 66.32
CA ASN A 294 68.96 43.73 65.93
C ASN A 294 68.54 44.64 67.09
N ALA A 295 67.72 44.14 68.02
CA ALA A 295 67.33 44.89 69.22
C ALA A 295 68.52 45.13 70.16
N ILE A 296 69.41 44.13 70.33
CA ILE A 296 70.63 44.25 71.14
C ILE A 296 71.63 45.23 70.49
N ILE A 297 71.81 45.17 69.16
CA ILE A 297 72.69 46.10 68.44
C ILE A 297 72.20 47.55 68.56
N ASN A 298 70.89 47.79 68.51
CA ASN A 298 70.32 49.13 68.72
C ASN A 298 70.38 49.61 70.19
N PHE A 299 70.49 48.73 71.18
CA PHE A 299 70.63 49.10 72.59
C PHE A 299 72.06 49.57 72.95
N PHE A 300 73.07 49.12 72.20
CA PHE A 300 74.48 49.48 72.38
C PHE A 300 74.96 50.65 71.51
N LYS A 301 74.06 51.30 70.77
CA LYS A 301 74.33 52.44 69.89
C LYS A 301 73.74 53.72 70.47
#